data_AF-A0A7Y4VKK5-F1
#
_entry.id   AF-A0A7Y4VKK5-F1
#
_cell.length_a   1.000
_cell.length_b   1.000
_cell.length_c   1.000
_cell.angle_alpha   90.00
_cell.angle_beta   90.00
_cell.angle_gamma   90.00
#
_symmetry.space_group_name_H-M   'P 1'
#
loop_
_entity.id
_entity.type
_entity.pdbx_description
1 polymer ?
#
loop_
_entity_poly.entity_id
_entity_poly.type
_entity_poly.pdbx_seq_one_letter_code
_entity_poly.pdbx_strand_id
1 'polypeptide(L)'
;ESPYYGAIKFPGKARGVGIIDLSAVVTSLKKHLEPDGVFANHKLTNLQNQKMVILNYFSALKFYYDKEDLWSNRAKNPFFTNAGFIGAIEHLVAKLISKCAENKSFQVAEFKKLLDLPKGELLLRADLKNLEGKSQRKAVVEFLESHLLKSLPDQDEYKF
;
A
#
# COMPACT_ATOMS: atom_id res chain seq x y z
N GLU A 1 -8.88 10.75 -8.93
CA GLU A 1 -8.84 9.58 -9.83
C GLU A 1 -8.21 8.38 -9.12
N SER A 2 -8.44 7.15 -9.57
CA SER A 2 -7.89 5.93 -8.94
C SER A 2 -6.45 5.65 -9.40
N PRO A 3 -5.49 5.39 -8.49
CA PRO A 3 -4.11 5.02 -8.85
C PRO A 3 -4.00 3.75 -9.72
N TYR A 4 -5.02 2.89 -9.67
CA TYR A 4 -5.11 1.62 -10.40
C TYR A 4 -6.14 1.64 -11.55
N TYR A 5 -6.48 2.82 -12.07
CA TYR A 5 -7.39 2.92 -13.21
C TYR A 5 -6.92 2.05 -14.39
N GLY A 6 -7.79 1.14 -14.85
CA GLY A 6 -7.49 0.19 -15.93
C GLY A 6 -6.42 -0.88 -15.59
N ALA A 7 -6.04 -1.01 -14.32
CA ALA A 7 -5.01 -1.97 -13.88
C ALA A 7 -5.59 -3.28 -13.34
N ILE A 8 -6.85 -3.28 -12.87
CA ILE A 8 -7.51 -4.46 -12.32
C ILE A 8 -8.13 -5.29 -13.46
N LYS A 9 -7.74 -6.56 -13.54
CA LYS A 9 -8.21 -7.52 -14.53
C LYS A 9 -9.45 -8.25 -14.01
N PHE A 10 -10.56 -8.02 -14.68
CA PHE A 10 -11.83 -8.69 -14.40
C PHE A 10 -11.90 -10.05 -15.11
N PRO A 11 -12.57 -11.06 -14.52
CA PRO A 11 -12.84 -12.33 -15.19
C PRO A 11 -13.56 -12.12 -16.53
N GLY A 12 -13.21 -12.94 -17.54
CA GLY A 12 -13.84 -12.88 -18.87
C GLY A 12 -13.40 -11.72 -19.77
N LYS A 13 -12.51 -10.82 -19.31
CA LYS A 13 -11.92 -9.78 -20.16
C LYS A 13 -10.85 -10.35 -21.11
N ALA A 14 -10.70 -9.71 -22.26
CA ALA A 14 -9.70 -10.06 -23.28
C ALA A 14 -8.27 -10.05 -22.71
N ARG A 15 -7.39 -10.87 -23.30
CA ARG A 15 -5.96 -10.88 -22.96
C ARG A 15 -5.36 -9.47 -23.15
N GLY A 16 -4.56 -9.03 -22.18
CA GLY A 16 -3.92 -7.70 -22.18
C GLY A 16 -4.67 -6.61 -21.40
N VAL A 17 -5.89 -6.86 -20.91
CA VAL A 17 -6.63 -5.91 -20.08
C VAL A 17 -6.35 -6.14 -18.59
N GLY A 18 -5.67 -5.17 -17.96
CA GLY A 18 -5.30 -5.24 -16.54
C GLY A 18 -4.09 -6.14 -16.26
N ILE A 19 -3.43 -5.90 -15.13
CA ILE A 19 -2.18 -6.57 -14.73
C ILE A 19 -2.29 -7.19 -13.32
N ILE A 20 -3.21 -6.67 -12.49
CA ILE A 20 -3.50 -7.22 -11.17
C ILE A 20 -4.82 -7.98 -11.26
N ASP A 21 -4.82 -9.25 -10.85
CA ASP A 21 -6.03 -10.05 -10.89
C ASP A 21 -7.05 -9.56 -9.84
N LEU A 22 -8.33 -9.49 -10.21
CA LEU A 22 -9.40 -9.15 -9.26
C LEU A 22 -9.39 -10.07 -8.03
N SER A 23 -9.06 -11.35 -8.20
CA SER A 23 -8.95 -12.31 -7.10
C SER A 23 -7.86 -11.92 -6.08
N ALA A 24 -6.73 -11.35 -6.52
CA ALA A 24 -5.68 -10.87 -5.63
C ALA A 24 -6.15 -9.64 -4.84
N VAL A 25 -6.89 -8.74 -5.48
CA VAL A 25 -7.49 -7.57 -4.81
C VAL A 25 -8.52 -7.99 -3.76
N VAL A 26 -9.44 -8.90 -4.13
CA VAL A 26 -10.48 -9.38 -3.21
C VAL A 26 -9.87 -10.14 -2.04
N THR A 27 -8.94 -11.05 -2.29
CA THR A 27 -8.33 -11.86 -1.22
C THR A 27 -7.46 -11.06 -0.27
N SER A 28 -6.78 -10.02 -0.75
CA SER A 28 -6.01 -9.11 0.12
C SER A 28 -6.89 -8.20 0.97
N LEU A 29 -8.07 -7.80 0.50
CA LEU A 29 -8.93 -6.85 1.21
C LEU A 29 -10.01 -7.50 2.08
N LYS A 30 -10.63 -8.60 1.63
CA LYS A 30 -11.88 -9.13 2.20
C LYS A 30 -11.85 -9.28 3.72
N LYS A 31 -10.87 -10.02 4.24
CA LYS A 31 -10.71 -10.27 5.69
C LYS A 31 -10.55 -9.00 6.54
N HIS A 32 -10.06 -7.92 5.94
CA HIS A 32 -9.81 -6.67 6.64
C HIS A 32 -11.04 -5.76 6.68
N LEU A 33 -11.99 -5.97 5.76
CA LEU A 33 -13.24 -5.22 5.64
C LEU A 33 -14.41 -5.91 6.35
N GLU A 34 -14.23 -7.14 6.84
CA GLU A 34 -15.20 -7.86 7.67
C GLU A 34 -15.43 -7.15 9.02
N PRO A 35 -16.55 -7.43 9.73
CA PRO A 35 -16.93 -6.72 10.97
C PRO A 35 -15.91 -6.79 12.11
N ASP A 36 -15.05 -7.81 12.13
CA ASP A 36 -13.92 -8.01 13.06
C ASP A 36 -12.56 -7.62 12.45
N GLY A 37 -12.58 -7.11 11.22
CA GLY A 37 -11.41 -6.68 10.48
C GLY A 37 -10.80 -5.38 11.03
N VAL A 38 -9.55 -5.12 10.64
CA VAL A 38 -8.76 -3.97 11.12
C VAL A 38 -9.47 -2.63 10.93
N PHE A 39 -10.24 -2.45 9.85
CA PHE A 39 -10.96 -1.21 9.60
C PHE A 39 -12.08 -1.00 10.63
N ALA A 40 -12.87 -2.06 10.92
CA ALA A 40 -13.92 -2.02 11.91
C ALA A 40 -13.37 -1.78 13.32
N ASN A 41 -12.22 -2.38 13.65
CA ASN A 41 -11.52 -2.16 14.92
C ASN A 41 -11.12 -0.69 15.15
N HIS A 42 -10.91 0.07 14.07
CA HIS A 42 -10.63 1.51 14.12
C HIS A 42 -11.87 2.37 13.81
N LYS A 43 -13.08 1.80 13.95
CA LYS A 43 -14.38 2.47 13.71
C LYS A 43 -14.58 2.97 12.27
N LEU A 44 -13.86 2.39 11.31
CA LEU A 44 -14.02 2.64 9.87
C LEU A 44 -14.96 1.59 9.25
N THR A 45 -16.24 1.63 9.62
CA THR A 45 -17.25 0.64 9.19
C THR A 45 -17.93 0.99 7.87
N ASN A 46 -17.81 2.23 7.40
CA ASN A 46 -18.40 2.70 6.15
C ASN A 46 -17.51 2.33 4.94
N LEU A 47 -18.09 1.67 3.93
CA LEU A 47 -17.39 1.24 2.71
C LEU A 47 -16.71 2.40 1.95
N GLN A 48 -17.33 3.59 1.91
CA GLN A 48 -16.71 4.76 1.28
C GLN A 48 -15.47 5.23 2.04
N ASN A 49 -15.50 5.19 3.37
CA ASN A 49 -14.33 5.55 4.18
C ASN A 49 -13.21 4.51 3.99
N GLN A 50 -13.54 3.22 4.05
CA GLN A 50 -12.58 2.13 3.81
C GLN A 50 -11.92 2.25 2.43
N LYS A 51 -12.73 2.49 1.39
CA LYS A 51 -12.25 2.76 0.03
C LYS A 51 -11.34 3.98 -0.01
N MET A 52 -11.72 5.07 0.64
CA MET A 52 -10.95 6.32 0.63
C MET A 52 -9.58 6.14 1.29
N VAL A 53 -9.50 5.41 2.40
CA VAL A 53 -8.23 5.08 3.08
C VAL A 53 -7.28 4.36 2.12
N ILE A 54 -7.76 3.30 1.45
CA ILE A 54 -6.96 2.52 0.50
C ILE A 54 -6.52 3.40 -0.68
N LEU A 55 -7.42 4.19 -1.26
CA LEU A 55 -7.10 5.08 -2.37
C LEU A 55 -6.09 6.16 -1.97
N ASN A 56 -6.22 6.75 -0.79
CA ASN A 56 -5.32 7.79 -0.31
C ASN A 56 -3.92 7.23 -0.05
N TYR A 57 -3.82 6.03 0.51
CA TYR A 57 -2.55 5.33 0.70
C TYR A 57 -1.84 5.08 -0.64
N PHE A 58 -2.53 4.50 -1.62
CA PHE A 58 -1.93 4.29 -2.95
C PHE A 58 -1.65 5.61 -3.69
N SER A 59 -2.40 6.68 -3.41
CA SER A 59 -2.10 8.01 -3.95
C SER A 59 -0.81 8.59 -3.35
N ALA A 60 -0.50 8.27 -2.09
CA ALA A 60 0.77 8.62 -1.48
C ALA A 60 1.93 7.84 -2.13
N LEU A 61 1.80 6.53 -2.33
CA LEU A 61 2.80 5.74 -3.05
C LEU A 61 3.00 6.23 -4.49
N LYS A 62 1.90 6.51 -5.21
CA LYS A 62 1.92 7.09 -6.55
C LYS A 62 2.71 8.39 -6.60
N PHE A 63 2.54 9.28 -5.63
CA PHE A 63 3.26 10.54 -5.57
C PHE A 63 4.79 10.35 -5.54
N TYR A 64 5.30 9.36 -4.81
CA TYR A 64 6.74 9.08 -4.77
C TYR A 64 7.24 8.50 -6.08
N TYR A 65 6.51 7.54 -6.65
CA TYR A 65 6.91 6.88 -7.90
C TYR A 65 6.72 7.75 -9.15
N ASP A 66 5.75 8.67 -9.16
CA ASP A 66 5.56 9.64 -10.24
C ASP A 66 6.76 10.59 -10.38
N LYS A 67 7.44 10.94 -9.29
CA LYS A 67 8.62 11.83 -9.31
C LYS A 67 9.79 11.27 -10.14
N GLU A 68 9.76 9.97 -10.42
CA GLU A 68 10.75 9.25 -11.21
C GLU A 68 10.15 8.59 -12.46
N ASP A 69 8.94 9.00 -12.86
CA ASP A 69 8.18 8.43 -13.99
C ASP A 69 7.97 6.90 -13.87
N LEU A 70 7.98 6.37 -12.65
CA LEU A 70 7.88 4.94 -12.38
C LEU A 70 6.43 4.49 -12.23
N TRP A 71 5.51 5.35 -11.77
CA TRP A 71 4.16 4.87 -11.46
C TRP A 71 3.44 4.33 -12.70
N SER A 72 3.42 5.13 -13.77
CA SER A 72 2.80 4.79 -15.07
C SER A 72 3.59 3.71 -15.82
N ASN A 73 4.88 3.52 -15.50
CA ASN A 73 5.72 2.47 -16.06
C ASN A 73 5.45 1.11 -15.39
N ARG A 74 4.36 0.47 -15.83
CA ARG A 74 3.89 -0.83 -15.30
C ARG A 74 4.92 -1.98 -15.41
N ALA A 75 5.91 -1.84 -16.28
CA ALA A 75 7.00 -2.82 -16.41
C ALA A 75 8.04 -2.69 -15.28
N LYS A 76 8.21 -1.49 -14.72
CA LYS A 76 9.16 -1.21 -13.63
C LYS A 76 8.49 -1.13 -12.26
N ASN A 77 7.23 -0.72 -12.18
CA ASN A 77 6.55 -0.52 -10.91
C ASN A 77 6.21 -1.87 -10.23
N PRO A 78 6.72 -2.14 -9.01
CA PRO A 78 6.44 -3.38 -8.30
C PRO A 78 4.96 -3.51 -7.90
N PHE A 79 4.26 -2.39 -7.69
CA PHE A 79 2.86 -2.36 -7.25
C PHE A 79 1.85 -2.69 -8.36
N PHE A 80 2.28 -2.79 -9.62
CA PHE A 80 1.50 -3.33 -10.74
C PHE A 80 1.73 -4.84 -10.91
N THR A 81 1.87 -5.56 -9.79
CA THR A 81 1.90 -7.02 -9.74
C THR A 81 1.00 -7.50 -8.61
N ASN A 82 0.52 -8.74 -8.65
CA ASN A 82 -0.27 -9.31 -7.56
C ASN A 82 0.52 -9.25 -6.22
N ALA A 83 1.80 -9.63 -6.23
CA ALA A 83 2.63 -9.61 -5.03
C ALA A 83 2.82 -8.19 -4.48
N GLY A 84 3.11 -7.21 -5.34
CA GLY A 84 3.27 -5.82 -4.92
C GLY A 84 1.99 -5.21 -4.36
N PHE A 85 0.85 -5.45 -4.99
CA PHE A 85 -0.44 -4.99 -4.48
C PHE A 85 -0.75 -5.59 -3.11
N ILE A 86 -0.61 -6.92 -2.97
CA ILE A 86 -0.90 -7.62 -1.72
C ILE A 86 0.05 -7.14 -0.61
N GLY A 87 1.35 -7.05 -0.88
CA GLY A 87 2.34 -6.56 0.10
C GLY A 87 2.07 -5.12 0.54
N ALA A 88 1.66 -4.25 -0.38
CA ALA A 88 1.27 -2.88 -0.03
C ALA A 88 0.04 -2.83 0.89
N ILE A 89 -0.97 -3.69 0.66
CA ILE A 89 -2.13 -3.81 1.54
C ILE A 89 -1.71 -4.37 2.91
N GLU A 90 -0.88 -5.41 2.96
CA GLU A 90 -0.35 -5.99 4.19
C GLU A 90 0.37 -4.93 5.04
N HIS A 91 1.18 -4.08 4.42
CA HIS A 91 1.82 -2.95 5.09
C HIS A 91 0.80 -1.93 5.64
N LEU A 92 -0.18 -1.52 4.82
CA LEU A 92 -1.22 -0.56 5.22
C LEU A 92 -1.95 -1.03 6.49
N VAL A 93 -2.43 -2.27 6.47
CA VAL A 93 -3.24 -2.83 7.56
C VAL A 93 -2.42 -3.12 8.82
N ALA A 94 -1.15 -3.50 8.66
CA ALA A 94 -0.30 -3.85 9.79
C ALA A 94 0.28 -2.63 10.50
N LYS A 95 0.57 -1.53 9.78
CA LYS A 95 1.37 -0.42 10.32
C LYS A 95 0.72 0.95 10.23
N LEU A 96 0.02 1.25 9.14
CA LEU A 96 -0.43 2.62 8.87
C LEU A 96 -1.83 2.92 9.39
N ILE A 97 -2.75 1.96 9.41
CA ILE A 97 -4.12 2.21 9.89
C ILE A 97 -4.10 2.70 11.35
N SER A 98 -3.32 2.08 12.23
CA SER A 98 -3.21 2.47 13.64
C SER A 98 -2.61 3.88 13.78
N LYS A 99 -1.48 4.16 13.13
CA LYS A 99 -0.82 5.47 13.16
C LYS A 99 -1.72 6.59 12.62
N CYS A 100 -2.41 6.35 11.51
CA CYS A 100 -3.38 7.31 10.97
C CYS A 100 -4.57 7.52 11.91
N ALA A 101 -5.02 6.48 12.60
CA ALA A 101 -6.10 6.60 13.59
C ALA A 101 -5.67 7.41 14.81
N GLU A 102 -4.44 7.22 15.31
CA GLU A 102 -3.82 8.02 16.38
C GLU A 102 -3.77 9.50 15.98
N ASN A 103 -3.36 9.78 14.74
CA ASN A 103 -3.30 11.14 14.17
C ASN A 103 -4.66 11.65 13.66
N LYS A 104 -5.74 10.86 13.81
CA LYS A 104 -7.13 11.15 13.38
C LYS A 104 -7.23 11.60 11.91
N SER A 105 -6.33 11.12 11.05
CA SER A 105 -6.27 11.52 9.65
C SER A 105 -5.88 10.36 8.75
N PHE A 106 -6.69 10.13 7.71
CA PHE A 106 -6.41 9.19 6.63
C PHE A 106 -6.26 9.91 5.29
N GLN A 107 -5.87 11.19 5.34
CA GLN A 107 -5.62 11.98 4.14
C GLN A 107 -4.31 11.56 3.46
N VAL A 108 -4.19 11.83 2.17
CA VAL A 108 -2.94 11.57 1.40
C VAL A 108 -1.72 12.23 2.06
N ALA A 109 -1.88 13.46 2.56
CA ALA A 109 -0.81 14.19 3.24
C ALA A 109 -0.31 13.45 4.50
N GLU A 110 -1.21 12.77 5.23
CA GLU A 110 -0.83 12.01 6.42
C GLU A 110 -0.02 10.77 6.06
N PHE A 111 -0.45 10.02 5.04
CA PHE A 111 0.35 8.89 4.54
C PHE A 111 1.74 9.33 4.07
N LYS A 112 1.85 10.49 3.42
CA LYS A 112 3.15 11.06 3.02
C LYS A 112 4.01 11.52 4.21
N LYS A 113 3.39 11.94 5.32
CA LYS A 113 4.13 12.27 6.55
C LYS A 113 4.61 11.03 7.29
N LEU A 114 3.94 9.90 7.14
CA LEU A 114 4.33 8.65 7.78
C LEU A 114 5.32 7.83 6.94
N LEU A 115 5.29 8.01 5.61
CA LEU A 115 6.16 7.33 4.65
C LEU A 115 7.15 8.32 4.03
N ASP A 116 8.44 8.04 4.17
CA ASP A 116 9.48 8.78 3.45
C ASP A 116 10.16 7.85 2.45
N LEU A 117 9.82 7.99 1.16
CA LEU A 117 10.43 7.21 0.08
C LEU A 117 11.40 8.10 -0.71
N PRO A 118 12.71 8.06 -0.40
CA PRO A 118 13.69 8.94 -1.02
C PRO A 118 13.90 8.60 -2.49
N LYS A 119 14.23 9.64 -3.26
CA LYS A 119 14.48 9.53 -4.70
C LYS A 119 15.69 8.63 -4.96
N GLY A 120 15.59 7.71 -5.90
CA GLY A 120 16.68 6.80 -6.30
C GLY A 120 16.81 5.53 -5.46
N GLU A 121 16.03 5.39 -4.39
CA GLU A 121 16.00 4.20 -3.52
C GLU A 121 14.67 3.44 -3.61
N LEU A 122 13.84 3.77 -4.61
CA LEU A 122 12.54 3.12 -4.79
C LEU A 122 12.70 1.66 -5.23
N LEU A 123 11.96 0.77 -4.58
CA LEU A 123 11.84 -0.62 -4.99
C LEU A 123 11.31 -0.74 -6.43
N LEU A 124 11.99 -1.51 -7.26
CA LEU A 124 11.59 -1.79 -8.63
C LEU A 124 11.13 -3.24 -8.77
N ARG A 125 10.32 -3.49 -9.79
CA ARG A 125 9.92 -4.85 -10.17
C ARG A 125 11.12 -5.74 -10.50
N ALA A 126 12.22 -5.16 -10.98
CA ALA A 126 13.46 -5.87 -11.26
C ALA A 126 14.09 -6.49 -10.00
N ASP A 127 13.94 -5.85 -8.84
CA ASP A 127 14.47 -6.31 -7.56
C ASP A 127 13.69 -7.52 -7.02
N LEU A 128 12.44 -7.69 -7.49
CA LEU A 128 11.54 -8.76 -7.09
C LEU A 128 11.60 -9.98 -8.03
N LYS A 129 12.18 -9.85 -9.24
CA LYS A 129 12.00 -10.80 -10.35
C LYS A 129 12.49 -12.23 -10.07
N ASN A 130 13.49 -12.38 -9.21
CA ASN A 130 14.10 -13.67 -8.86
C ASN A 130 13.52 -14.28 -7.57
N LEU A 131 12.53 -13.63 -6.97
CA LEU A 131 11.89 -14.08 -5.74
C LEU A 131 10.58 -14.78 -6.05
N GLU A 132 10.25 -15.80 -5.25
CA GLU A 132 8.93 -16.43 -5.29
C GLU A 132 7.85 -15.46 -4.75
N GLY A 133 6.59 -15.67 -5.14
CA GLY A 133 5.50 -14.71 -4.83
C GLY A 133 5.26 -14.42 -3.35
N LYS A 134 5.63 -15.33 -2.42
CA LYS A 134 5.61 -15.04 -0.97
C LYS A 134 6.75 -14.12 -0.56
N SER A 135 7.96 -14.39 -1.05
CA SER A 135 9.15 -13.57 -0.81
C SER A 135 9.04 -12.19 -1.45
N GLN A 136 8.42 -12.07 -2.63
CA GLN A 136 8.12 -10.77 -3.26
C GLN A 136 7.22 -9.90 -2.38
N ARG A 137 6.15 -10.48 -1.82
CA ARG A 137 5.25 -9.78 -0.88
C ARG A 137 6.01 -9.29 0.35
N LYS A 138 6.82 -10.18 0.94
CA LYS A 138 7.64 -9.86 2.11
C LYS A 138 8.59 -8.72 1.83
N ALA A 139 9.30 -8.75 0.70
CA ALA A 139 10.23 -7.69 0.30
C ALA A 139 9.53 -6.34 0.12
N VAL A 140 8.30 -6.32 -0.41
CA VAL A 140 7.49 -5.08 -0.53
C VAL A 140 7.11 -4.54 0.84
N VAL A 141 6.68 -5.41 1.76
CA VAL A 141 6.37 -5.01 3.15
C VAL A 141 7.62 -4.47 3.84
N GLU A 142 8.74 -5.20 3.78
CA GLU A 142 10.00 -4.80 4.40
C GLU A 142 10.52 -3.47 3.86
N PHE A 143 10.43 -3.24 2.54
CA PHE A 143 10.77 -1.96 1.93
C PHE A 143 9.89 -0.82 2.45
N LEU A 144 8.58 -1.01 2.54
CA LEU A 144 7.68 0.04 3.03
C LEU A 144 7.87 0.30 4.53
N GLU A 145 8.16 -0.74 5.31
CA GLU A 145 8.43 -0.64 6.74
C GLU A 145 9.77 0.04 7.04
N SER A 146 10.82 -0.20 6.24
CA SER A 146 12.12 0.44 6.43
C SER A 146 12.07 1.96 6.18
N HIS A 147 11.08 2.40 5.43
CA HIS A 147 10.81 3.79 5.07
C HIS A 147 9.66 4.43 5.87
N LEU A 148 9.17 3.72 6.88
CA LEU A 148 8.20 4.26 7.81
C LEU A 148 8.93 5.14 8.82
N LEU A 149 8.51 6.40 8.93
CA LEU A 149 9.06 7.31 9.92
C LEU A 149 8.76 6.74 11.33
N LYS A 150 9.84 6.45 12.06
CA LYS A 150 9.79 5.96 13.43
C LYS A 150 9.55 7.17 14.33
N SER A 151 8.34 7.28 14.88
CA SER A 151 8.05 8.15 16.01
C SER A 151 8.50 7.48 17.31
N LEU A 152 9.76 7.05 17.40
CA LEU A 152 10.32 6.71 18.70
C LEU A 152 10.55 8.06 19.40
N PRO A 153 9.94 8.31 20.56
CA PRO A 153 10.35 9.42 21.41
C PRO A 153 11.86 9.32 21.61
N ASP A 154 12.57 10.45 21.61
CA ASP A 154 13.96 10.44 22.04
C ASP A 154 14.05 9.87 23.46
N GLN A 155 15.18 9.25 23.83
CA GLN A 155 15.34 8.63 25.15
C GLN A 155 14.96 9.59 26.29
N ASP A 156 15.16 10.89 26.06
CA ASP A 156 14.89 11.98 27.00
C ASP A 156 13.40 12.36 27.11
N GLU A 157 12.55 11.92 26.18
CA GLU A 157 11.09 12.12 26.22
C GLU A 157 10.37 11.04 27.07
N TYR A 158 11.04 9.92 27.38
CA TYR A 158 10.49 8.91 28.27
C TYR A 158 10.56 9.40 29.72
N LYS A 159 9.41 9.43 30.40
CA LYS A 159 9.36 9.61 31.85
C LYS A 159 9.41 8.23 32.51
N PHE A 160 10.43 8.01 33.33
CA PHE A 160 10.59 6.83 34.19
C PHE A 160 10.02 7.10 35.58
#